data_AF-A0A939UGU6-F1
#
_entry.id   AF-A0A939UGU6-F1
#
_cell.length_a   1.000
_cell.length_b   1.000
_cell.length_c   1.000
_cell.angle_alpha   90.00
_cell.angle_beta   90.00
_cell.angle_gamma   90.00
#
_symmetry.space_group_name_H-M   'P 1'
#
loop_
_entity.id
_entity.type
_entity.pdbx_description
1 polymer ?
#
loop_
_entity_poly.entity_id
_entity_poly.type
_entity_poly.pdbx_seq_one_letter_code
_entity_poly.pdbx_strand_id
1 'polypeptide(L)'
;KDQANSELLEPIFRNIPKDIPYIATHVWPSQGAIHAGMTHVVNAIPDNWPMGLHLSEGAIHTVQTPFAYLGYKMLNGFDKKPLKGIPEKDLKMVGCFVDHELLVNLEEDNRLRKERFAQGKPVRILMTVGGAGAGFDMYVAMIKHLLPYVKAGKVALFINFGDHEGIYHKLNDALGGIETHNFFNEYDKLKAFAQEIRLKDVQGIYAFCNKDIFQAVYSTNLFMPVTDLLVTKPSELAYYPIPKVFMKHIGGHEVYGAINGREKGDSTFECPTEESINEMFDRLLEDKEILAHMCDRIDELKATGYYDGAYECVRLAAGLKE
;
A
#
# COMPACT_ATOMS: atom_id res chain seq x y z
N LYS A 1 -7.16 8.31 29.33
CA LYS A 1 -5.80 7.84 29.71
C LYS A 1 -4.83 8.13 28.59
N ASP A 2 -5.07 7.64 27.39
CA ASP A 2 -4.18 7.89 26.24
C ASP A 2 -4.03 9.37 25.88
N GLN A 3 -5.13 10.15 25.92
CA GLN A 3 -5.09 11.60 25.72
C GLN A 3 -4.28 12.37 26.79
N ALA A 4 -4.26 11.88 28.04
CA ALA A 4 -3.43 12.49 29.08
C ALA A 4 -1.95 12.08 28.90
N ASN A 5 -1.70 10.85 28.45
CA ASN A 5 -0.35 10.38 28.19
C ASN A 5 0.31 11.13 27.02
N SER A 6 -0.45 11.58 26.02
CA SER A 6 0.09 12.32 24.89
C SER A 6 0.58 13.73 25.23
N GLU A 7 0.23 14.28 26.41
CA GLU A 7 0.82 15.53 26.93
C GLU A 7 2.34 15.40 27.10
N LEU A 8 2.86 14.19 27.31
CA LEU A 8 4.31 13.93 27.38
C LEU A 8 5.04 14.24 26.07
N LEU A 9 4.32 14.34 24.95
CA LEU A 9 4.87 14.69 23.63
C LEU A 9 4.87 16.20 23.38
N GLU A 10 4.18 17.01 24.19
CA GLU A 10 4.15 18.47 24.06
C GLU A 10 5.55 19.11 23.92
N PRO A 11 6.58 18.70 24.68
CA PRO A 11 7.91 19.30 24.58
C PRO A 11 8.55 19.21 23.19
N ILE A 12 8.18 18.20 22.38
CA ILE A 12 8.69 18.02 21.00
C ILE A 12 8.27 19.20 20.11
N PHE A 13 7.12 19.79 20.40
CA PHE A 13 6.51 20.87 19.60
C PHE A 13 6.80 22.26 20.15
N ARG A 14 7.54 22.40 21.26
CA ARG A 14 7.75 23.67 21.96
C ARG A 14 8.29 24.78 21.05
N ASN A 15 9.26 24.43 20.21
CA ASN A 15 9.98 25.38 19.35
C ASN A 15 9.43 25.41 17.91
N ILE A 16 8.31 24.73 17.66
CA ILE A 16 7.63 24.71 16.35
C ILE A 16 6.56 25.81 16.36
N PRO A 17 6.48 26.69 15.34
CA PRO A 17 5.43 27.69 15.27
C PRO A 17 4.04 27.04 15.23
N LYS A 18 3.07 27.62 15.95
CA LYS A 18 1.79 26.96 16.27
C LYS A 18 0.75 27.03 15.15
N ASP A 19 1.02 27.87 14.17
CA ASP A 19 0.20 28.13 12.98
C ASP A 19 0.71 27.38 11.74
N ILE A 20 1.80 26.59 11.84
CA ILE A 20 2.24 25.80 10.69
C ILE A 20 1.29 24.64 10.41
N PRO A 21 1.12 24.25 9.13
CA PRO A 21 0.45 23.00 8.77
C PRO A 21 1.14 21.79 9.41
N TYR A 22 0.37 20.93 10.07
CA TYR A 22 0.88 19.72 10.68
C TYR A 22 -0.01 18.52 10.34
N ILE A 23 0.61 17.45 9.83
CA ILE A 23 -0.07 16.20 9.52
C ILE A 23 0.61 15.10 10.33
N ALA A 24 -0.18 14.37 11.10
CA ALA A 24 0.26 13.16 11.78
C ALA A 24 -0.46 11.94 11.17
N THR A 25 0.23 10.80 11.15
CA THR A 25 -0.35 9.50 10.74
C THR A 25 -0.65 8.58 11.94
N HIS A 26 -0.51 9.12 13.16
CA HIS A 26 -0.79 8.42 14.40
C HIS A 26 -1.34 9.40 15.45
N VAL A 27 -2.20 8.89 16.33
CA VAL A 27 -2.90 9.69 17.34
C VAL A 27 -1.96 10.43 18.30
N TRP A 28 -0.86 9.80 18.72
CA TRP A 28 0.02 10.35 19.75
C TRP A 28 0.72 11.63 19.29
N PRO A 29 1.43 11.66 18.14
CA PRO A 29 1.99 12.90 17.62
C PRO A 29 0.91 13.95 17.32
N SER A 30 -0.27 13.55 16.81
CA SER A 30 -1.39 14.47 16.58
C SER A 30 -1.86 15.14 17.87
N GLN A 31 -2.12 14.37 18.92
CA GLN A 31 -2.57 14.93 20.21
C GLN A 31 -1.46 15.74 20.89
N GLY A 32 -0.20 15.31 20.80
CA GLY A 32 0.93 16.08 21.31
C GLY A 32 1.03 17.46 20.66
N ALA A 33 0.78 17.56 19.35
CA ALA A 33 0.73 18.83 18.63
C ALA A 33 -0.43 19.72 19.13
N ILE A 34 -1.63 19.14 19.30
CA ILE A 34 -2.81 19.85 19.84
C ILE A 34 -2.53 20.39 21.25
N HIS A 35 -2.02 19.55 22.16
CA HIS A 35 -1.67 19.95 23.53
C HIS A 35 -0.63 21.08 23.55
N ALA A 36 0.30 21.07 22.60
CA ALA A 36 1.29 22.12 22.44
C ALA A 36 0.74 23.41 21.81
N GLY A 37 -0.56 23.49 21.56
CA GLY A 37 -1.26 24.67 21.06
C GLY A 37 -1.24 24.82 19.54
N MET A 38 -0.89 23.79 18.78
CA MET A 38 -0.94 23.85 17.31
C MET A 38 -2.39 23.92 16.80
N THR A 39 -2.62 24.72 15.77
CA THR A 39 -3.97 25.09 15.31
C THR A 39 -4.38 24.47 13.98
N HIS A 40 -3.41 23.98 13.20
CA HIS A 40 -3.61 23.38 11.88
C HIS A 40 -3.19 21.91 11.83
N VAL A 41 -3.84 21.10 12.69
CA VAL A 41 -3.51 19.68 12.85
C VAL A 41 -4.49 18.80 12.08
N VAL A 42 -3.97 18.03 11.14
CA VAL A 42 -4.66 16.94 10.46
C VAL A 42 -4.12 15.61 10.97
N ASN A 43 -5.02 14.70 11.33
CA ASN A 43 -4.70 13.33 11.70
C ASN A 43 -5.16 12.39 10.59
N ALA A 44 -4.22 11.98 9.73
CA ALA A 44 -4.45 11.03 8.67
C ALA A 44 -4.50 9.61 9.24
N ILE A 45 -5.62 8.92 9.06
CA ILE A 45 -5.83 7.57 9.59
C ILE A 45 -5.66 6.56 8.45
N PRO A 46 -4.47 5.95 8.28
CA PRO A 46 -4.20 5.02 7.19
C PRO A 46 -4.88 3.66 7.40
N ASP A 47 -5.22 3.29 8.64
CA ASP A 47 -6.00 2.08 8.89
C ASP A 47 -7.49 2.32 8.55
N ASN A 48 -8.12 1.32 7.96
CA ASN A 48 -9.51 1.41 7.53
C ASN A 48 -10.47 0.71 8.50
N TRP A 49 -9.98 0.19 9.63
CA TRP A 49 -10.77 -0.31 10.74
C TRP A 49 -11.01 0.82 11.76
N PRO A 50 -12.26 1.31 11.90
CA PRO A 50 -12.58 2.32 12.88
C PRO A 50 -12.30 1.86 14.30
N MET A 51 -11.32 2.50 14.94
CA MET A 51 -10.94 2.24 16.32
C MET A 51 -10.65 3.53 17.08
N GLY A 52 -11.01 3.57 18.36
CA GLY A 52 -10.80 4.72 19.24
C GLY A 52 -9.33 5.12 19.39
N LEU A 53 -8.41 4.17 19.21
CA LEU A 53 -6.98 4.42 19.29
C LEU A 53 -6.47 5.40 18.23
N HIS A 54 -7.23 5.69 17.18
CA HIS A 54 -6.82 6.65 16.16
C HIS A 54 -7.36 8.06 16.39
N LEU A 55 -8.15 8.31 17.44
CA LEU A 55 -8.83 9.60 17.64
C LEU A 55 -7.94 10.64 18.32
N SER A 56 -7.79 11.80 17.69
CA SER A 56 -7.12 12.98 18.21
C SER A 56 -8.11 14.14 18.33
N GLU A 57 -8.71 14.33 19.50
CA GLU A 57 -9.59 15.46 19.76
C GLU A 57 -8.87 16.80 19.46
N GLY A 58 -9.54 17.71 18.75
CA GLY A 58 -8.98 18.98 18.30
C GLY A 58 -8.36 18.95 16.89
N ALA A 59 -8.05 17.77 16.34
CA ALA A 59 -7.57 17.62 14.97
C ALA A 59 -8.72 17.40 13.96
N ILE A 60 -8.46 17.70 12.69
CA ILE A 60 -9.29 17.21 11.58
C ILE A 60 -8.84 15.79 11.26
N HIS A 61 -9.75 14.82 11.39
CA HIS A 61 -9.48 13.43 11.05
C HIS A 61 -9.72 13.22 9.56
N THR A 62 -8.79 12.57 8.87
CA THR A 62 -8.95 12.18 7.47
C THR A 62 -8.92 10.67 7.31
N VAL A 63 -9.82 10.14 6.49
CA VAL A 63 -10.00 8.70 6.27
C VAL A 63 -10.10 8.37 4.78
N GLN A 64 -9.77 7.13 4.44
CA GLN A 64 -9.59 6.70 3.05
C GLN A 64 -10.87 6.19 2.37
N THR A 65 -11.82 5.64 3.13
CA THR A 65 -12.98 4.94 2.55
C THR A 65 -14.32 5.31 3.19
N PRO A 66 -15.45 5.04 2.50
CA PRO A 66 -16.78 5.21 3.06
C PRO A 66 -17.02 4.38 4.32
N PHE A 67 -16.45 3.17 4.40
CA PHE A 67 -16.57 2.30 5.57
C PHE A 67 -15.93 2.95 6.81
N ALA A 68 -14.68 3.43 6.67
CA ALA A 68 -14.02 4.13 7.76
C ALA A 68 -14.75 5.43 8.13
N TYR A 69 -15.16 6.21 7.13
CA TYR A 69 -15.92 7.44 7.37
C TYR A 69 -17.16 7.20 8.20
N LEU A 70 -18.01 6.24 7.82
CA LEU A 70 -19.23 5.94 8.57
C LEU A 70 -18.93 5.45 9.99
N GLY A 71 -17.95 4.56 10.16
CA GLY A 71 -17.62 4.02 11.46
C GLY A 71 -17.06 5.06 12.42
N TYR A 72 -16.17 5.95 11.96
CA TYR A 72 -15.69 7.08 12.75
C TYR A 72 -16.78 8.12 12.98
N LYS A 73 -17.59 8.43 11.96
CA LYS A 73 -18.70 9.40 12.08
C LYS A 73 -19.65 9.03 13.20
N MET A 74 -19.94 7.74 13.34
CA MET A 74 -20.86 7.20 14.35
C MET A 74 -20.16 6.77 15.65
N LEU A 75 -18.82 6.73 15.68
CA LEU A 75 -18.03 6.10 16.73
C LEU A 75 -18.53 4.67 17.06
N ASN A 76 -18.89 3.92 16.03
CA ASN A 76 -19.59 2.65 16.18
C ASN A 76 -18.66 1.60 16.80
N GLY A 77 -19.08 1.01 17.93
CA GLY A 77 -18.31 -0.02 18.63
C GLY A 77 -17.15 0.52 19.50
N PHE A 78 -17.05 1.83 19.70
CA PHE A 78 -15.97 2.44 20.49
C PHE A 78 -16.27 2.41 22.01
N ASP A 79 -17.53 2.22 22.39
CA ASP A 79 -17.99 1.99 23.76
C ASP A 79 -19.15 0.98 23.74
N LYS A 80 -19.49 0.42 24.91
CA LYS A 80 -20.69 -0.41 25.11
C LYS A 80 -21.98 0.41 24.96
N LYS A 81 -21.91 1.73 25.14
CA LYS A 81 -23.02 2.65 24.95
C LYS A 81 -22.87 3.46 23.66
N PRO A 82 -23.97 3.88 23.01
CA PRO A 82 -23.90 4.81 21.90
C PRO A 82 -23.18 6.10 22.29
N LEU A 83 -22.19 6.49 21.50
CA LEU A 83 -21.47 7.75 21.66
C LEU A 83 -22.06 8.83 20.73
N LYS A 84 -21.75 10.09 21.03
CA LYS A 84 -22.06 11.20 20.14
C LYS A 84 -21.08 11.18 18.97
N GLY A 85 -21.60 11.13 17.74
CA GLY A 85 -20.80 11.08 16.53
C GLY A 85 -19.88 12.30 16.33
N ILE A 86 -18.85 12.13 15.50
CA ILE A 86 -17.87 13.18 15.18
C ILE A 86 -18.53 14.28 14.32
N PRO A 87 -18.38 15.58 14.64
CA PRO A 87 -18.90 16.66 13.81
C PRO A 87 -18.31 16.67 12.39
N GLU A 88 -19.03 17.21 11.41
CA GLU A 88 -18.61 17.24 9.99
C GLU A 88 -17.34 18.06 9.73
N LYS A 89 -17.10 19.07 10.56
CA LYS A 89 -15.87 19.86 10.51
C LYS A 89 -14.62 19.10 10.96
N ASP A 90 -14.79 18.01 11.73
CA ASP A 90 -13.68 17.31 12.40
C ASP A 90 -13.37 15.94 11.74
N LEU A 91 -14.11 15.55 10.69
CA LEU A 91 -13.90 14.30 9.94
C LEU A 91 -14.14 14.51 8.44
N LYS A 92 -13.16 14.13 7.61
CA LYS A 92 -13.22 14.20 6.14
C LYS A 92 -12.84 12.86 5.52
N MET A 93 -13.63 12.41 4.55
CA MET A 93 -13.23 11.32 3.66
C MET A 93 -12.48 11.93 2.49
N VAL A 94 -11.19 11.61 2.37
CA VAL A 94 -10.29 12.28 1.43
C VAL A 94 -9.75 11.36 0.33
N GLY A 95 -10.03 10.06 0.42
CA GLY A 95 -9.46 9.07 -0.50
C GLY A 95 -8.13 8.50 0.00
N CYS A 96 -7.48 7.70 -0.84
CA CYS A 96 -6.30 6.94 -0.48
C CYS A 96 -5.06 7.82 -0.28
N PHE A 97 -4.21 7.44 0.66
CA PHE A 97 -2.93 8.11 0.92
C PHE A 97 -1.85 7.50 0.03
N VAL A 98 -1.63 8.10 -1.14
CA VAL A 98 -0.65 7.65 -2.13
C VAL A 98 0.47 8.68 -2.27
N ASP A 99 1.72 8.21 -2.37
CA ASP A 99 2.89 9.06 -2.60
C ASP A 99 2.78 9.86 -3.90
N HIS A 100 3.30 11.11 -3.86
CA HIS A 100 3.33 12.02 -5.00
C HIS A 100 3.91 11.37 -6.26
N GLU A 101 5.02 10.65 -6.13
CA GLU A 101 5.77 10.08 -7.25
C GLU A 101 5.01 8.96 -8.00
N LEU A 102 4.16 8.21 -7.29
CA LEU A 102 3.32 7.18 -7.87
C LEU A 102 2.10 7.79 -8.55
N LEU A 103 1.59 8.88 -7.97
CA LEU A 103 0.34 9.49 -8.40
C LEU A 103 0.51 10.43 -9.60
N VAL A 104 1.61 11.17 -9.68
CA VAL A 104 1.87 12.14 -10.76
C VAL A 104 2.13 11.45 -12.11
N ASN A 105 2.62 10.21 -12.10
CA ASN A 105 2.93 9.43 -13.29
C ASN A 105 1.92 8.31 -13.56
N LEU A 106 0.85 8.21 -12.75
CA LEU A 106 -0.02 7.03 -12.72
C LEU A 106 -0.61 6.67 -14.08
N GLU A 107 -1.16 7.64 -14.80
CA GLU A 107 -1.79 7.42 -16.11
C GLU A 107 -0.79 6.85 -17.13
N GLU A 108 0.44 7.36 -17.13
CA GLU A 108 1.51 6.88 -17.99
C GLU A 108 1.97 5.47 -17.58
N ASP A 109 2.15 5.22 -16.28
CA ASP A 109 2.49 3.89 -15.78
C ASP A 109 1.43 2.86 -16.19
N ASN A 110 0.16 3.24 -16.09
CA ASN A 110 -0.97 2.39 -16.40
C ASN A 110 -1.13 2.16 -17.91
N ARG A 111 -0.87 3.18 -18.72
CA ARG A 111 -0.74 3.05 -20.19
C ARG A 111 0.34 2.03 -20.55
N LEU A 112 1.52 2.11 -19.92
CA LEU A 112 2.62 1.18 -20.17
C LEU A 112 2.29 -0.27 -19.76
N ARG A 113 1.52 -0.47 -18.67
CA ARG A 113 0.99 -1.80 -18.28
C ARG A 113 0.09 -2.37 -19.37
N LYS A 114 -0.91 -1.58 -19.80
CA LYS A 114 -1.84 -1.97 -20.88
C LYS A 114 -1.12 -2.29 -22.19
N GLU A 115 -0.08 -1.54 -22.54
CA GLU A 115 0.74 -1.83 -23.72
C GLU A 115 1.49 -3.16 -23.61
N ARG A 116 2.06 -3.48 -22.44
CA ARG A 116 2.68 -4.79 -22.21
C ARG A 116 1.69 -5.93 -22.41
N PHE A 117 0.47 -5.78 -21.87
CA PHE A 117 -0.58 -6.78 -22.02
C PHE A 117 -0.97 -6.97 -23.48
N ALA A 118 -1.23 -5.89 -24.21
CA ALA A 118 -1.62 -5.92 -25.62
C ALA A 118 -0.52 -6.50 -26.53
N GLN A 119 0.75 -6.32 -26.18
CA GLN A 119 1.90 -6.84 -26.91
C GLN A 119 2.28 -8.27 -26.52
N GLY A 120 1.58 -8.89 -25.57
CA GLY A 120 1.91 -10.24 -25.09
C GLY A 120 3.26 -10.33 -24.38
N LYS A 121 3.73 -9.22 -23.81
CA LYS A 121 5.01 -9.15 -23.09
C LYS A 121 4.93 -9.88 -21.74
N PRO A 122 6.09 -10.26 -21.15
CA PRO A 122 6.09 -10.88 -19.83
C PRO A 122 5.37 -10.01 -18.81
N VAL A 123 4.43 -10.59 -18.06
CA VAL A 123 3.76 -9.88 -16.95
C VAL A 123 4.73 -9.77 -15.78
N ARG A 124 4.87 -8.54 -15.28
CA ARG A 124 5.77 -8.20 -14.18
C ARG A 124 5.04 -8.26 -12.86
N ILE A 125 5.39 -9.24 -12.03
CA ILE A 125 4.73 -9.47 -10.74
C ILE A 125 5.67 -9.01 -9.62
N LEU A 126 5.19 -8.05 -8.80
CA LEU A 126 5.85 -7.59 -7.58
C LEU A 126 5.29 -8.35 -6.38
N MET A 127 6.16 -8.95 -5.59
CA MET A 127 5.82 -9.64 -4.34
C MET A 127 6.53 -8.95 -3.18
N THR A 128 5.79 -8.59 -2.13
CA THR A 128 6.35 -7.95 -0.92
C THR A 128 6.30 -8.91 0.25
N VAL A 129 7.40 -9.58 0.54
CA VAL A 129 7.45 -10.54 1.66
C VAL A 129 7.35 -9.76 2.96
N GLY A 130 6.25 -9.96 3.69
CA GLY A 130 6.00 -9.26 4.96
C GLY A 130 7.04 -9.59 6.03
N GLY A 131 7.17 -8.69 7.00
CA GLY A 131 8.12 -8.83 8.10
C GLY A 131 7.99 -10.15 8.87
N ALA A 132 9.13 -10.67 9.35
CA ALA A 132 9.24 -11.90 10.16
C ALA A 132 8.76 -13.23 9.52
N GLY A 133 8.54 -13.29 8.20
CA GLY A 133 8.25 -14.56 7.51
C GLY A 133 6.77 -15.01 7.57
N ALA A 134 5.85 -14.10 7.93
CA ALA A 134 4.43 -14.38 7.87
C ALA A 134 3.99 -14.69 6.42
N GLY A 135 3.39 -15.86 6.22
CA GLY A 135 2.97 -16.32 4.88
C GLY A 135 4.10 -16.92 4.03
N PHE A 136 5.25 -17.29 4.63
CA PHE A 136 6.40 -17.87 3.93
C PHE A 136 6.02 -19.05 3.01
N ASP A 137 5.26 -20.02 3.52
CA ASP A 137 4.85 -21.20 2.74
C ASP A 137 4.03 -20.81 1.50
N MET A 138 3.18 -19.80 1.63
CA MET A 138 2.41 -19.26 0.50
C MET A 138 3.33 -18.65 -0.56
N TYR A 139 4.37 -17.90 -0.17
CA TYR A 139 5.35 -17.36 -1.14
C TYR A 139 6.10 -18.48 -1.86
N VAL A 140 6.52 -19.52 -1.15
CA VAL A 140 7.16 -20.70 -1.77
C VAL A 140 6.21 -21.34 -2.79
N ALA A 141 4.95 -21.56 -2.42
CA ALA A 141 3.94 -22.15 -3.30
C ALA A 141 3.69 -21.31 -4.55
N MET A 142 3.48 -19.99 -4.39
CA MET A 142 3.25 -19.05 -5.51
C MET A 142 4.45 -19.00 -6.45
N ILE A 143 5.67 -18.83 -5.93
CA ILE A 143 6.87 -18.72 -6.77
C ILE A 143 7.09 -20.04 -7.50
N LYS A 144 6.97 -21.19 -6.81
CA LYS A 144 7.08 -22.51 -7.42
C LYS A 144 6.09 -22.70 -8.57
N HIS A 145 4.85 -22.25 -8.40
CA HIS A 145 3.82 -22.27 -9.45
C HIS A 145 4.17 -21.35 -10.64
N LEU A 146 4.79 -20.20 -10.37
CA LEU A 146 5.15 -19.23 -11.40
C LEU A 146 6.46 -19.57 -12.15
N LEU A 147 7.33 -20.45 -11.61
CA LEU A 147 8.61 -20.83 -12.23
C LEU A 147 8.48 -21.30 -13.70
N PRO A 148 7.52 -22.17 -14.08
CA PRO A 148 7.32 -22.54 -15.49
C PRO A 148 7.01 -21.34 -16.38
N TYR A 149 6.22 -20.36 -15.89
CA TYR A 149 5.90 -19.14 -16.62
C TYR A 149 7.11 -18.21 -16.77
N VAL A 150 7.97 -18.14 -15.74
CA VAL A 150 9.25 -17.42 -15.82
C VAL A 150 10.16 -18.05 -16.87
N LYS A 151 10.32 -19.38 -16.85
CA LYS A 151 11.14 -20.11 -17.84
C LYS A 151 10.62 -19.95 -19.27
N ALA A 152 9.30 -19.83 -19.43
CA ALA A 152 8.67 -19.59 -20.72
C ALA A 152 8.71 -18.11 -21.17
N GLY A 153 9.31 -17.20 -20.38
CA GLY A 153 9.35 -15.77 -20.69
C GLY A 153 7.98 -15.08 -20.61
N LYS A 154 7.00 -15.67 -19.91
CA LYS A 154 5.65 -15.11 -19.73
C LYS A 154 5.51 -14.25 -18.48
N VAL A 155 6.43 -14.41 -17.52
CA VAL A 155 6.43 -13.69 -16.23
C VAL A 155 7.84 -13.25 -15.90
N ALA A 156 7.96 -12.06 -15.31
CA ALA A 156 9.15 -11.62 -14.58
C ALA A 156 8.75 -11.36 -13.11
N LEU A 157 9.54 -11.89 -12.18
CA LEU A 157 9.27 -11.77 -10.75
C LEU A 157 10.19 -10.75 -10.09
N PHE A 158 9.61 -9.85 -9.31
CA PHE A 158 10.32 -8.91 -8.46
C PHE A 158 9.90 -9.18 -7.02
N ILE A 159 10.84 -9.57 -6.16
CA ILE A 159 10.54 -10.02 -4.80
C ILE A 159 11.30 -9.13 -3.82
N ASN A 160 10.55 -8.32 -3.08
CA ASN A 160 11.10 -7.49 -2.01
C ASN A 160 11.07 -8.27 -0.69
N PHE A 161 12.25 -8.55 -0.14
CA PHE A 161 12.43 -9.23 1.15
C PHE A 161 12.60 -8.26 2.32
N GLY A 162 12.42 -6.95 2.10
CA GLY A 162 12.58 -5.94 3.11
C GLY A 162 14.04 -5.90 3.63
N ASP A 163 14.19 -5.92 4.95
CA ASP A 163 15.47 -5.99 5.66
C ASP A 163 15.83 -7.43 6.10
N HIS A 164 15.14 -8.44 5.57
CA HIS A 164 15.23 -9.82 6.02
C HIS A 164 15.92 -10.75 5.02
N GLU A 165 17.23 -10.56 4.81
CA GLU A 165 18.02 -11.40 3.88
C GLU A 165 17.94 -12.90 4.22
N GLY A 166 17.82 -13.26 5.50
CA GLY A 166 17.66 -14.65 5.93
C GLY A 166 16.38 -15.33 5.42
N ILE A 167 15.33 -14.56 5.12
CA ILE A 167 14.09 -15.08 4.51
C ILE A 167 14.32 -15.41 3.04
N TYR A 168 15.10 -14.60 2.32
CA TYR A 168 15.52 -14.91 0.95
C TYR A 168 16.28 -16.24 0.88
N HIS A 169 17.28 -16.45 1.74
CA HIS A 169 18.07 -17.69 1.71
C HIS A 169 17.21 -18.92 1.99
N LYS A 170 16.34 -18.85 3.02
CA LYS A 170 15.38 -19.92 3.31
C LYS A 170 14.43 -20.20 2.14
N LEU A 171 13.93 -19.16 1.48
CA LEU A 171 13.02 -19.29 0.34
C LEU A 171 13.74 -19.94 -0.85
N ASN A 172 14.97 -19.51 -1.13
CA ASN A 172 15.78 -20.05 -2.21
C ASN A 172 16.09 -21.54 -1.99
N ASP A 173 16.45 -21.92 -0.77
CA ASP A 173 16.69 -23.32 -0.39
C ASP A 173 15.42 -24.15 -0.56
N ALA A 174 14.26 -23.65 -0.11
CA ALA A 174 12.97 -24.32 -0.26
C ALA A 174 12.55 -24.54 -1.73
N LEU A 175 13.03 -23.69 -2.63
CA LEU A 175 12.80 -23.78 -4.08
C LEU A 175 13.87 -24.58 -4.82
N GLY A 176 14.86 -25.15 -4.11
CA GLY A 176 15.92 -25.97 -4.70
C GLY A 176 17.03 -25.16 -5.38
N GLY A 177 17.28 -23.92 -4.93
CA GLY A 177 18.37 -23.07 -5.42
C GLY A 177 18.07 -22.45 -6.78
N ILE A 178 17.02 -21.63 -6.85
CA ILE A 178 16.66 -20.90 -8.07
C ILE A 178 17.67 -19.78 -8.36
N GLU A 179 17.88 -19.48 -9.64
CA GLU A 179 18.72 -18.36 -10.05
C GLU A 179 17.96 -17.05 -9.91
N THR A 180 18.57 -16.07 -9.23
CA THR A 180 18.00 -14.75 -9.02
C THR A 180 19.04 -13.64 -9.26
N HIS A 181 18.58 -12.52 -9.79
CA HIS A 181 19.35 -11.29 -9.85
C HIS A 181 19.16 -10.52 -8.54
N ASN A 182 20.23 -10.40 -7.75
CA ASN A 182 20.14 -9.88 -6.39
C ASN A 182 20.59 -8.43 -6.30
N PHE A 183 19.77 -7.60 -5.66
CA PHE A 183 20.11 -6.22 -5.29
C PHE A 183 20.13 -6.10 -3.76
N PHE A 184 21.22 -6.53 -3.12
CA PHE A 184 21.32 -6.58 -1.66
C PHE A 184 22.17 -5.42 -1.13
N ASN A 185 21.53 -4.48 -0.43
CA ASN A 185 22.14 -3.22 0.02
C ASN A 185 22.67 -2.35 -1.13
N GLU A 186 22.11 -2.52 -2.34
CA GLU A 186 22.52 -1.80 -3.55
C GLU A 186 21.42 -0.84 -4.04
N TYR A 187 20.92 0.03 -3.14
CA TYR A 187 19.74 0.85 -3.40
C TYR A 187 19.84 1.75 -4.64
N ASP A 188 20.99 2.40 -4.86
CA ASP A 188 21.18 3.26 -6.02
C ASP A 188 21.18 2.46 -7.34
N LYS A 189 21.74 1.25 -7.33
CA LYS A 189 21.68 0.35 -8.49
C LYS A 189 20.26 -0.15 -8.73
N LEU A 190 19.53 -0.48 -7.66
CA LEU A 190 18.13 -0.89 -7.73
C LEU A 190 17.25 0.22 -8.32
N LYS A 191 17.47 1.47 -7.90
CA LYS A 191 16.80 2.66 -8.45
C LYS A 191 17.12 2.87 -9.93
N ALA A 192 18.39 2.78 -10.31
CA ALA A 192 18.81 2.88 -11.71
C ALA A 192 18.20 1.76 -12.57
N PHE A 193 18.15 0.54 -12.03
CA PHE A 193 17.54 -0.60 -12.68
C PHE A 193 16.03 -0.40 -12.88
N ALA A 194 15.30 0.08 -11.87
CA ALA A 194 13.88 0.42 -12.00
C ALA A 194 13.64 1.44 -13.14
N GLN A 195 14.49 2.47 -13.24
CA GLN A 195 14.41 3.45 -14.33
C GLN A 195 14.68 2.82 -15.71
N GLU A 196 15.67 1.92 -15.79
CA GLU A 196 16.04 1.24 -17.03
C GLU A 196 14.91 0.35 -17.57
N ILE A 197 14.27 -0.45 -16.69
CA ILE A 197 13.25 -1.43 -17.11
C ILE A 197 11.88 -0.79 -17.41
N ARG A 198 11.73 0.52 -17.20
CA ARG A 198 10.47 1.23 -17.48
C ARG A 198 10.00 1.02 -18.92
N LEU A 199 10.94 1.03 -19.88
CA LEU A 199 10.65 0.87 -21.32
C LEU A 199 11.29 -0.38 -21.94
N LYS A 200 12.08 -1.15 -21.17
CA LYS A 200 12.76 -2.35 -21.65
C LYS A 200 12.09 -3.61 -21.13
N ASP A 201 12.10 -4.67 -21.94
CA ASP A 201 11.63 -5.97 -21.49
C ASP A 201 12.62 -6.60 -20.52
N VAL A 202 12.09 -7.42 -19.62
CA VAL A 202 12.81 -8.00 -18.48
C VAL A 202 12.32 -9.42 -18.27
N GLN A 203 13.23 -10.33 -17.90
CA GLN A 203 12.95 -11.74 -17.71
C GLN A 203 13.69 -12.26 -16.49
N GLY A 204 13.18 -13.32 -15.87
CA GLY A 204 13.80 -13.95 -14.70
C GLY A 204 13.21 -13.46 -13.38
N ILE A 205 13.99 -13.66 -12.32
CA ILE A 205 13.59 -13.43 -10.93
C ILE A 205 14.60 -12.45 -10.31
N TYR A 206 14.09 -11.40 -9.69
CA TYR A 206 14.87 -10.35 -9.09
C TYR A 206 14.55 -10.28 -7.59
N ALA A 207 15.58 -10.35 -6.75
CA ALA A 207 15.42 -10.30 -5.31
C ALA A 207 16.03 -9.03 -4.73
N PHE A 208 15.27 -8.33 -3.89
CA PHE A 208 15.69 -7.09 -3.24
C PHE A 208 15.78 -7.30 -1.75
N CYS A 209 16.84 -6.78 -1.13
CA CYS A 209 16.98 -6.74 0.32
C CYS A 209 17.84 -5.54 0.71
N ASN A 210 17.52 -4.85 1.80
CA ASN A 210 18.33 -3.75 2.28
C ASN A 210 18.30 -3.65 3.80
N LYS A 211 19.47 -3.48 4.44
CA LYS A 211 19.58 -3.31 5.89
C LYS A 211 18.98 -1.98 6.37
N ASP A 212 18.93 -0.97 5.51
CA ASP A 212 18.19 0.25 5.80
C ASP A 212 16.70 0.00 5.60
N ILE A 213 15.95 0.02 6.71
CA ILE A 213 14.51 -0.29 6.72
C ILE A 213 13.68 0.65 5.83
N PHE A 214 14.10 1.91 5.67
CA PHE A 214 13.37 2.86 4.83
C PHE A 214 13.60 2.53 3.36
N GLN A 215 14.85 2.28 2.98
CA GLN A 215 15.18 1.86 1.61
C GLN A 215 14.55 0.51 1.27
N ALA A 216 14.53 -0.43 2.23
CA ALA A 216 13.90 -1.73 2.09
C ALA A 216 12.40 -1.62 1.78
N VAL A 217 11.66 -0.85 2.58
CA VAL A 217 10.22 -0.63 2.37
C VAL A 217 9.98 0.14 1.06
N TYR A 218 10.72 1.23 0.85
CA TYR A 218 10.55 2.12 -0.31
C TYR A 218 10.94 1.47 -1.65
N SER A 219 11.71 0.38 -1.63
CA SER A 219 11.99 -0.42 -2.83
C SER A 219 10.70 -0.93 -3.48
N THR A 220 9.63 -1.13 -2.70
CA THR A 220 8.30 -1.43 -3.24
C THR A 220 7.77 -0.27 -4.08
N ASN A 221 7.83 0.95 -3.57
CA ASN A 221 7.40 2.17 -4.28
C ASN A 221 8.20 2.37 -5.57
N LEU A 222 9.53 2.16 -5.53
CA LEU A 222 10.37 2.24 -6.74
C LEU A 222 9.91 1.28 -7.85
N PHE A 223 9.42 0.10 -7.49
CA PHE A 223 9.05 -0.93 -8.45
C PHE A 223 7.60 -0.88 -8.89
N MET A 224 6.67 -0.33 -8.10
CA MET A 224 5.26 -0.22 -8.50
C MET A 224 5.09 0.37 -9.90
N PRO A 225 5.71 1.52 -10.30
CA PRO A 225 5.56 2.11 -11.62
C PRO A 225 5.96 1.20 -12.79
N VAL A 226 6.85 0.24 -12.54
CA VAL A 226 7.45 -0.62 -13.57
C VAL A 226 7.00 -2.07 -13.50
N THR A 227 6.02 -2.37 -12.63
CA THR A 227 5.39 -3.68 -12.49
C THR A 227 3.92 -3.63 -12.87
N ASP A 228 3.36 -4.78 -13.20
CA ASP A 228 2.02 -4.91 -13.78
C ASP A 228 1.00 -5.41 -12.76
N LEU A 229 1.47 -6.19 -11.77
CA LEU A 229 0.64 -6.81 -10.76
C LEU A 229 1.38 -6.84 -9.42
N LEU A 230 0.71 -6.41 -8.35
CA LEU A 230 1.20 -6.51 -6.98
C LEU A 230 0.53 -7.68 -6.25
N VAL A 231 1.33 -8.53 -5.64
CA VAL A 231 0.87 -9.58 -4.73
C VAL A 231 1.12 -9.10 -3.30
N THR A 232 0.05 -8.98 -2.53
CA THR A 232 0.15 -8.43 -1.18
C THR A 232 -0.98 -8.90 -0.28
N LYS A 233 -0.79 -8.73 1.03
CA LYS A 233 -1.89 -8.80 1.99
C LYS A 233 -2.76 -7.54 1.84
N PRO A 234 -4.06 -7.61 2.14
CA PRO A 234 -4.96 -6.47 1.98
C PRO A 234 -4.83 -5.41 3.11
N SER A 235 -3.59 -5.09 3.50
CA SER A 235 -3.26 -4.09 4.51
C SER A 235 -3.03 -2.72 3.86
N GLU A 236 -1.92 -2.05 4.14
CA GLU A 236 -1.59 -0.70 3.68
C GLU A 236 -1.50 -0.60 2.15
N LEU A 237 -0.94 -1.63 1.49
CA LEU A 237 -0.78 -1.66 0.03
C LEU A 237 -2.09 -1.90 -0.73
N ALA A 238 -3.19 -2.21 -0.04
CA ALA A 238 -4.50 -2.39 -0.67
C ALA A 238 -5.02 -1.10 -1.32
N TYR A 239 -4.54 0.07 -0.87
CA TYR A 239 -5.02 1.38 -1.29
C TYR A 239 -4.19 2.00 -2.42
N TYR A 240 -3.14 1.31 -2.88
CA TYR A 240 -2.24 1.81 -3.91
C TYR A 240 -2.77 1.52 -5.32
N PRO A 241 -2.58 2.43 -6.29
CA PRO A 241 -3.19 2.37 -7.62
C PRO A 241 -2.39 1.47 -8.58
N ILE A 242 -2.38 0.17 -8.31
CA ILE A 242 -1.77 -0.87 -9.15
C ILE A 242 -2.71 -2.09 -9.18
N PRO A 243 -2.81 -2.88 -10.27
CA PRO A 243 -3.56 -4.14 -10.21
C PRO A 243 -3.02 -5.05 -9.10
N LYS A 244 -3.91 -5.66 -8.30
CA LYS A 244 -3.53 -6.41 -7.09
C LYS A 244 -4.11 -7.82 -7.05
N VAL A 245 -3.30 -8.79 -6.62
CA VAL A 245 -3.77 -10.09 -6.12
C VAL A 245 -3.66 -10.07 -4.60
N PHE A 246 -4.79 -10.30 -3.91
CA PHE A 246 -4.80 -10.37 -2.46
C PHE A 246 -4.54 -11.78 -1.94
N MET A 247 -3.50 -11.90 -1.12
CA MET A 247 -3.33 -13.02 -0.20
C MET A 247 -4.35 -12.92 0.93
N LYS A 248 -4.49 -14.00 1.71
CA LYS A 248 -5.29 -13.99 2.94
C LYS A 248 -4.82 -12.88 3.90
N HIS A 249 -5.76 -12.12 4.45
CA HIS A 249 -5.51 -11.36 5.66
C HIS A 249 -5.01 -12.24 6.83
N ILE A 250 -4.17 -11.63 7.65
CA ILE A 250 -3.71 -12.13 8.95
C ILE A 250 -4.45 -11.36 10.06
N GLY A 251 -4.51 -10.04 9.95
CA GLY A 251 -5.17 -9.15 10.89
C GLY A 251 -6.63 -8.94 10.54
N GLY A 252 -7.50 -8.85 11.56
CA GLY A 252 -8.93 -8.60 11.35
C GLY A 252 -9.25 -7.27 10.65
N HIS A 253 -8.39 -6.25 10.75
CA HIS A 253 -8.55 -4.99 10.02
C HIS A 253 -8.33 -5.14 8.51
N GLU A 254 -7.41 -6.01 8.10
CA GLU A 254 -7.00 -6.14 6.69
C GLU A 254 -8.18 -6.63 5.81
N VAL A 255 -9.19 -7.28 6.40
CA VAL A 255 -10.43 -7.67 5.71
C VAL A 255 -11.07 -6.49 4.97
N TYR A 256 -11.05 -5.28 5.56
CA TYR A 256 -11.68 -4.11 4.95
C TYR A 256 -10.88 -3.55 3.77
N GLY A 257 -9.57 -3.78 3.71
CA GLY A 257 -8.76 -3.49 2.53
C GLY A 257 -9.14 -4.42 1.37
N ALA A 258 -9.39 -5.70 1.65
CA ALA A 258 -9.80 -6.67 0.64
C ALA A 258 -11.19 -6.34 0.08
N ILE A 259 -12.12 -5.99 0.96
CA ILE A 259 -13.46 -5.54 0.55
C ILE A 259 -13.36 -4.27 -0.28
N ASN A 260 -12.54 -3.30 0.12
CA ASN A 260 -12.41 -2.06 -0.64
C ASN A 260 -11.84 -2.31 -2.05
N GLY A 261 -10.70 -3.00 -2.17
CA GLY A 261 -10.05 -3.24 -3.46
C GLY A 261 -10.97 -3.97 -4.46
N ARG A 262 -11.68 -5.03 -4.01
CA ARG A 262 -12.57 -5.79 -4.90
C ARG A 262 -13.76 -4.97 -5.40
N GLU A 263 -14.33 -4.10 -4.56
CA GLU A 263 -15.45 -3.22 -4.95
C GLU A 263 -14.99 -2.07 -5.85
N LYS A 264 -13.73 -1.65 -5.71
CA LYS A 264 -13.09 -0.66 -6.59
C LYS A 264 -12.68 -1.25 -7.93
N GLY A 265 -12.47 -2.56 -7.97
CA GLY A 265 -12.15 -3.33 -9.18
C GLY A 265 -10.68 -3.25 -9.59
N ASP A 266 -9.80 -2.77 -8.71
CA ASP A 266 -8.36 -2.71 -8.92
C ASP A 266 -7.60 -3.84 -8.21
N SER A 267 -8.34 -4.80 -7.65
CA SER A 267 -7.80 -6.01 -7.04
C SER A 267 -8.68 -7.23 -7.31
N THR A 268 -8.11 -8.41 -7.08
CA THR A 268 -8.89 -9.65 -6.93
C THR A 268 -9.64 -9.65 -5.59
N PHE A 269 -10.54 -10.63 -5.42
CA PHE A 269 -10.93 -11.10 -4.09
C PHE A 269 -9.73 -11.75 -3.38
N GLU A 270 -9.84 -11.98 -2.07
CA GLU A 270 -8.79 -12.70 -1.33
C GLU A 270 -8.66 -14.15 -1.82
N CYS A 271 -7.43 -14.58 -2.03
CA CYS A 271 -7.06 -15.96 -2.34
C CYS A 271 -6.43 -16.60 -1.09
N PRO A 272 -7.21 -17.29 -0.24
CA PRO A 272 -6.74 -17.71 1.08
C PRO A 272 -5.87 -18.97 1.07
N THR A 273 -5.87 -19.73 -0.04
CA THR A 273 -5.17 -21.01 -0.19
C THR A 273 -4.22 -20.99 -1.39
N GLU A 274 -3.22 -21.87 -1.37
CA GLU A 274 -2.29 -22.07 -2.49
C GLU A 274 -3.04 -22.36 -3.80
N GLU A 275 -4.06 -23.21 -3.76
CA GLU A 275 -4.91 -23.52 -4.91
C GLU A 275 -5.59 -22.26 -5.46
N SER A 276 -6.27 -21.48 -4.60
CA SER A 276 -7.01 -20.29 -5.03
C SER A 276 -6.12 -19.20 -5.62
N ILE A 277 -4.91 -19.02 -5.10
CA ILE A 277 -4.00 -17.98 -5.59
C ILE A 277 -3.28 -18.41 -6.88
N ASN A 278 -2.96 -19.70 -7.00
CA ASN A 278 -2.37 -20.25 -8.22
C ASN A 278 -3.38 -20.26 -9.37
N GLU A 279 -4.63 -20.64 -9.11
CA GLU A 279 -5.72 -20.52 -10.11
C GLU A 279 -5.90 -19.05 -10.54
N MET A 280 -5.85 -18.11 -9.59
CA MET A 280 -5.93 -16.69 -9.91
C MET A 280 -4.78 -16.24 -10.81
N PHE A 281 -3.54 -16.66 -10.54
CA PHE A 281 -2.42 -16.39 -11.44
C PHE A 281 -2.66 -16.99 -12.83
N ASP A 282 -3.12 -18.24 -12.91
CA ASP A 282 -3.39 -18.87 -14.20
C ASP A 282 -4.42 -18.06 -15.01
N ARG A 283 -5.51 -17.60 -14.37
CA ARG A 283 -6.53 -16.75 -15.01
C ARG A 283 -6.00 -15.40 -15.47
N LEU A 284 -5.28 -14.69 -14.61
CA LEU A 284 -4.69 -13.39 -14.97
C LEU A 284 -3.59 -13.54 -16.05
N LEU A 285 -2.95 -14.71 -16.11
CA LEU A 285 -1.92 -14.98 -17.09
C LEU A 285 -2.50 -15.41 -18.46
N GLU A 286 -3.60 -16.15 -18.44
CA GLU A 286 -4.36 -16.61 -19.62
C GLU A 286 -5.17 -15.48 -20.25
N ASP A 287 -5.89 -14.70 -19.43
CA ASP A 287 -6.78 -13.64 -19.86
C ASP A 287 -6.27 -12.27 -19.41
N LYS A 288 -5.60 -11.58 -20.34
CA LYS A 288 -5.06 -10.23 -20.11
C LYS A 288 -6.12 -9.15 -20.06
N GLU A 289 -7.35 -9.41 -20.50
CA GLU A 289 -8.43 -8.43 -20.42
C GLU A 289 -8.79 -8.14 -18.97
N ILE A 290 -8.63 -9.10 -18.06
CA ILE A 290 -8.84 -8.90 -16.62
C ILE A 290 -7.85 -7.86 -16.07
N LEU A 291 -6.56 -7.97 -16.43
CA LEU A 291 -5.53 -7.02 -15.98
C LEU A 291 -5.72 -5.64 -16.62
N ALA A 292 -6.10 -5.60 -17.90
CA ALA A 292 -6.43 -4.34 -18.58
C ALA A 292 -7.65 -3.66 -17.93
N HIS A 293 -8.67 -4.43 -17.55
CA HIS A 293 -9.84 -3.91 -16.84
C HIS A 293 -9.46 -3.31 -15.48
N MET A 294 -8.61 -3.99 -14.70
CA MET A 294 -8.09 -3.42 -13.44
C MET A 294 -7.35 -2.10 -13.66
N CYS A 295 -6.60 -1.98 -14.76
CA CYS A 295 -5.97 -0.72 -15.15
C CYS A 295 -7.03 0.35 -15.45
N ASP A 296 -8.05 0.05 -16.25
CA ASP A 296 -9.10 1.02 -16.58
C ASP A 296 -9.86 1.49 -15.32
N ARG A 297 -10.11 0.59 -14.36
CA ARG A 297 -10.66 0.96 -13.04
C ARG A 297 -9.77 1.96 -12.30
N ILE A 298 -8.45 1.78 -12.33
CA ILE A 298 -7.48 2.70 -11.72
C ILE A 298 -7.54 4.08 -12.38
N ASP A 299 -7.59 4.14 -13.72
CA ASP A 299 -7.71 5.40 -14.46
C ASP A 299 -9.00 6.15 -14.09
N GLU A 300 -10.13 5.44 -14.04
CA GLU A 300 -11.41 6.02 -13.63
C GLU A 300 -11.37 6.54 -12.19
N LEU A 301 -10.81 5.78 -11.26
CA LEU A 301 -10.67 6.19 -9.86
C LEU A 301 -9.75 7.41 -9.73
N LYS A 302 -8.65 7.45 -10.49
CA LYS A 302 -7.76 8.61 -10.54
C LYS A 302 -8.49 9.86 -11.03
N ALA A 303 -9.32 9.75 -12.07
CA ALA A 303 -10.09 10.88 -12.60
C ALA A 303 -11.07 11.47 -11.56
N THR A 304 -11.54 10.66 -10.60
CA THR A 304 -12.41 11.14 -9.50
C THR A 304 -11.65 11.74 -8.31
N GLY A 305 -10.31 11.73 -8.32
CA GLY A 305 -9.49 12.14 -7.18
C GLY A 305 -9.42 11.10 -6.05
N TYR A 306 -9.84 9.85 -6.29
CA TYR A 306 -9.89 8.81 -5.24
C TYR A 306 -8.54 8.54 -4.58
N TYR A 307 -7.43 8.73 -5.30
CA TYR A 307 -6.08 8.52 -4.80
C TYR A 307 -5.41 9.82 -4.29
N ASP A 308 -6.12 10.95 -4.23
CA ASP A 308 -5.55 12.26 -3.89
C ASP A 308 -5.54 12.55 -2.38
N GLY A 309 -5.84 11.56 -1.53
CA GLY A 309 -6.04 11.76 -0.09
C GLY A 309 -4.84 12.37 0.62
N ALA A 310 -3.61 12.07 0.18
CA ALA A 310 -2.41 12.72 0.72
C ALA A 310 -2.37 14.22 0.38
N TYR A 311 -2.76 14.61 -0.83
CA TYR A 311 -2.86 16.03 -1.21
C TYR A 311 -3.98 16.73 -0.44
N GLU A 312 -5.13 16.09 -0.27
CA GLU A 312 -6.22 16.67 0.52
C GLU A 312 -5.82 16.91 1.98
N CYS A 313 -5.07 15.99 2.60
CA CYS A 313 -4.49 16.22 3.92
C CYS A 313 -3.62 17.49 3.95
N VAL A 314 -2.78 17.68 2.93
CA VAL A 314 -1.95 18.89 2.80
C VAL A 314 -2.80 20.15 2.60
N ARG A 315 -3.82 20.12 1.75
CA ARG A 315 -4.73 21.26 1.55
C ARG A 315 -5.46 21.64 2.83
N LEU A 316 -5.99 20.66 3.56
CA LEU A 316 -6.67 20.84 4.84
C LEU A 316 -5.74 21.45 5.89
N ALA A 317 -4.52 20.91 6.04
CA ALA A 317 -3.54 21.43 6.99
C ALA A 317 -3.06 22.84 6.60
N ALA A 318 -2.93 23.12 5.30
CA ALA A 318 -2.51 24.43 4.79
C ALA A 318 -3.63 25.49 4.79
N GLY A 319 -4.87 25.11 5.12
CA GLY A 319 -6.02 26.03 5.07
C GLY A 319 -6.35 26.52 3.66
N LEU A 320 -5.95 25.76 2.62
CA LEU A 320 -6.27 26.06 1.24
C LEU A 320 -7.76 25.78 1.01
N LYS A 321 -8.49 26.76 0.50
CA LYS A 321 -9.89 26.57 0.07
C LYS A 321 -9.90 25.88 -1.29
N GLU A 322 -10.91 25.03 -1.51
CA GLU A 322 -11.27 24.48 -2.83
C GLU A 322 -11.51 25.60 -3.86
#